data_AF-A0A7K3LMS8-F1
#
_entry.id   AF-A0A7K3LMS8-F1
#
_cell.length_a   1.000
_cell.length_b   1.000
_cell.length_c   1.000
_cell.angle_alpha   90.00
_cell.angle_beta   90.00
_cell.angle_gamma   90.00
#
_symmetry.space_group_name_H-M   'P 1'
#
loop_
_entity.id
_entity.type
_entity.pdbx_description
1 polymer ?
#
loop_
_entity_poly.entity_id
_entity_poly.type
_entity_poly.pdbx_seq_one_letter_code
_entity_poly.pdbx_strand_id
1 'polypeptide(L)'
;MTLTVSELVGAAGGGALGAALGALAAFSLMGVIVVVATGLATVGPDTPLVGGLAFGPVFGPHVLFAGGAAAAAYAAYIRAHDSGRDIAQPLISYNRMSILAVGAAFGVLGQILARALAEIPKVHTAVGAEVQVIDALAISVVLTALVAAALWARTPNSERMPWVPWQHDATAVITIGLMGGAVAGSVYLAFPADARAMAPLFLYGMSAVTLLALVFGKAVPVTHHITLPAGLAAGIIAAHTDHAIWILVAAVVAGLVSAVVAEGWARLVLERCRMHLDPPAVAIAIMAPLLALVQLGAG
;
A
#
# COMPACT_ATOMS: atom_id res chain seq x y z
N MET A 1 -11.90 -15.40 -15.84
CA MET A 1 -10.82 -15.68 -14.88
C MET A 1 -11.44 -16.29 -13.62
N THR A 2 -10.92 -17.42 -13.12
CA THR A 2 -11.47 -18.12 -11.94
C THR A 2 -10.38 -18.23 -10.87
N LEU A 3 -10.70 -17.86 -9.62
CA LEU A 3 -9.79 -18.11 -8.50
C LEU A 3 -9.65 -19.61 -8.26
N THR A 4 -8.45 -20.05 -7.91
CA THR A 4 -8.25 -21.39 -7.36
C THR A 4 -8.92 -21.50 -5.99
N VAL A 5 -9.20 -22.73 -5.54
CA VAL A 5 -9.79 -22.96 -4.20
C VAL A 5 -8.89 -22.41 -3.10
N SER A 6 -7.56 -22.58 -3.22
CA SER A 6 -6.60 -22.06 -2.25
C SER A 6 -6.59 -20.53 -2.20
N GLU A 7 -6.70 -19.85 -3.33
CA GLU A 7 -6.82 -18.39 -3.37
C GLU A 7 -8.14 -17.90 -2.79
N LEU A 8 -9.26 -18.57 -3.09
CA LEU A 8 -10.56 -18.18 -2.55
C LEU A 8 -10.58 -18.32 -1.02
N VAL A 9 -10.15 -19.46 -0.51
CA VAL A 9 -10.07 -19.73 0.94
C VAL A 9 -9.05 -18.81 1.60
N GLY A 10 -7.89 -18.61 0.96
CA GLY A 10 -6.85 -17.70 1.42
C GLY A 10 -7.33 -16.25 1.50
N ALA A 11 -8.06 -15.77 0.48
CA ALA A 11 -8.57 -14.41 0.43
C ALA A 11 -9.71 -14.17 1.44
N ALA A 12 -10.59 -15.15 1.60
CA ALA A 12 -11.62 -15.12 2.64
C ALA A 12 -10.99 -15.12 4.04
N GLY A 13 -10.03 -16.01 4.29
CA GLY A 13 -9.32 -16.09 5.57
C GLY A 13 -8.49 -14.85 5.88
N GLY A 14 -7.75 -14.34 4.88
CA GLY A 14 -6.95 -13.13 4.98
C GLY A 14 -7.83 -11.90 5.27
N GLY A 15 -8.92 -11.72 4.54
CA GLY A 15 -9.86 -10.62 4.79
C GLY A 15 -10.50 -10.69 6.19
N ALA A 16 -10.89 -11.89 6.65
CA ALA A 16 -11.42 -12.08 8.01
C ALA A 16 -10.35 -11.81 9.08
N LEU A 17 -9.11 -12.26 8.87
CA LEU A 17 -7.97 -11.97 9.75
C LEU A 17 -7.70 -10.47 9.83
N GLY A 18 -7.77 -9.76 8.70
CA GLY A 18 -7.62 -8.31 8.63
C GLY A 18 -8.67 -7.57 9.44
N ALA A 19 -9.93 -8.02 9.36
CA ALA A 19 -11.00 -7.51 10.21
C ALA A 19 -10.76 -7.82 11.70
N ALA A 20 -10.36 -9.04 12.02
CA ALA A 20 -10.13 -9.47 13.40
C ALA A 20 -9.04 -8.65 14.10
N LEU A 21 -7.91 -8.42 13.42
CA LEU A 21 -6.78 -7.65 13.92
C LEU A 21 -6.99 -6.13 13.90
N GLY A 22 -7.89 -5.64 13.04
CA GLY A 22 -7.91 -4.24 12.62
C GLY A 22 -6.95 -4.02 11.45
N ALA A 23 -7.37 -3.23 10.45
CA ALA A 23 -6.65 -3.12 9.18
C ALA A 23 -5.21 -2.63 9.36
N LEU A 24 -4.97 -1.69 10.28
CA LEU A 24 -3.65 -1.08 10.49
C LEU A 24 -2.64 -2.07 11.10
N ALA A 25 -3.08 -2.86 12.09
CA ALA A 25 -2.27 -3.92 12.67
C ALA A 25 -1.99 -5.03 11.64
N ALA A 26 -3.00 -5.38 10.85
CA ALA A 26 -2.86 -6.37 9.78
C ALA A 26 -1.89 -5.91 8.68
N PHE A 27 -1.93 -4.63 8.30
CA PHE A 27 -0.96 -4.05 7.36
C PHE A 27 0.47 -4.04 7.92
N SER A 28 0.63 -3.77 9.22
CA SER A 28 1.93 -3.83 9.89
C SER A 28 2.49 -5.27 9.92
N LEU A 29 1.63 -6.28 10.14
CA LEU A 29 1.99 -7.70 10.03
C LEU A 29 2.45 -8.05 8.61
N MET A 30 1.72 -7.61 7.58
CA MET A 30 2.15 -7.77 6.19
C MET A 30 3.53 -7.14 5.97
N GLY A 31 3.80 -5.96 6.56
CA GLY A 31 5.11 -5.33 6.53
C GLY A 31 6.24 -6.24 7.01
N VAL A 32 6.05 -6.96 8.12
CA VAL A 32 7.02 -7.95 8.62
C VAL A 32 7.27 -9.06 7.60
N ILE A 33 6.19 -9.58 7.00
CA ILE A 33 6.27 -10.66 6.01
C ILE A 33 7.01 -10.19 4.76
N VAL A 34 6.76 -8.95 4.29
CA VAL A 34 7.49 -8.35 3.16
C VAL A 34 8.97 -8.23 3.47
N VAL A 35 9.34 -7.73 4.65
CA VAL A 35 10.76 -7.61 5.06
C VAL A 35 11.45 -8.96 5.07
N VAL A 36 10.81 -10.00 5.64
CA VAL A 36 11.37 -11.36 5.65
C VAL A 36 11.49 -11.93 4.24
N ALA A 37 10.42 -11.82 3.42
CA ALA A 37 10.42 -12.38 2.06
C ALA A 37 11.45 -11.71 1.16
N THR A 38 11.56 -10.38 1.22
CA THR A 38 12.55 -9.60 0.43
C THR A 38 13.96 -9.79 0.96
N GLY A 39 14.15 -9.96 2.27
CA GLY A 39 15.44 -10.34 2.87
C GLY A 39 15.89 -11.73 2.39
N LEU A 40 15.00 -12.72 2.38
CA LEU A 40 15.30 -14.05 1.83
C LEU A 40 15.58 -14.03 0.33
N ALA A 41 14.96 -13.12 -0.42
CA ALA A 41 15.25 -12.95 -1.84
C ALA A 41 16.68 -12.45 -2.11
N THR A 42 17.39 -11.91 -1.10
CA THR A 42 18.81 -11.54 -1.23
C THR A 42 19.75 -12.75 -1.27
N VAL A 43 19.31 -13.91 -0.76
CA VAL A 43 20.09 -15.16 -0.76
C VAL A 43 19.49 -16.24 -1.65
N GLY A 44 18.19 -16.12 -1.96
CA GLY A 44 17.47 -16.98 -2.90
C GLY A 44 16.56 -16.15 -3.80
N PRO A 45 17.08 -15.57 -4.89
CA PRO A 45 16.35 -14.62 -5.75
C PRO A 45 15.04 -15.18 -6.33
N ASP A 46 14.97 -16.48 -6.58
CA ASP A 46 13.80 -17.17 -7.15
C ASP A 46 12.73 -17.54 -6.09
N THR A 47 12.84 -17.00 -4.87
CA THR A 47 11.90 -17.32 -3.79
C THR A 47 10.46 -16.92 -4.16
N PRO A 48 9.48 -17.85 -4.06
CA PRO A 48 8.09 -17.52 -4.35
C PRO A 48 7.46 -16.68 -3.22
N LEU A 49 8.17 -16.41 -2.13
CA LEU A 49 7.61 -15.79 -0.93
C LEU A 49 7.19 -14.33 -1.14
N VAL A 50 7.85 -13.58 -2.03
CA VAL A 50 7.47 -12.18 -2.27
C VAL A 50 6.10 -12.11 -2.93
N GLY A 51 5.93 -12.74 -4.09
CA GLY A 51 4.65 -12.72 -4.82
C GLY A 51 3.57 -13.65 -4.25
N GLY A 52 3.97 -14.84 -3.81
CA GLY A 52 3.02 -15.89 -3.38
C GLY A 52 2.57 -15.79 -1.93
N LEU A 53 3.40 -15.23 -1.03
CA LEU A 53 3.08 -15.08 0.38
C LEU A 53 2.81 -13.61 0.74
N ALA A 54 3.81 -12.73 0.60
CA ALA A 54 3.73 -11.35 1.07
C ALA A 54 2.68 -10.52 0.31
N PHE A 55 2.67 -10.64 -1.01
CA PHE A 55 1.68 -10.02 -1.91
C PHE A 55 0.64 -11.02 -2.44
N GLY A 56 0.55 -12.18 -1.78
CA GLY A 56 -0.32 -13.28 -2.16
C GLY A 56 -1.76 -13.13 -1.69
N PRO A 57 -2.57 -14.20 -1.84
CA PRO A 57 -4.01 -14.16 -1.57
C PRO A 57 -4.37 -14.11 -0.09
N VAL A 58 -3.42 -14.13 0.84
CA VAL A 58 -3.69 -14.04 2.29
C VAL A 58 -3.22 -12.70 2.84
N PHE A 59 -1.92 -12.41 2.70
CA PHE A 59 -1.28 -11.27 3.35
C PHE A 59 -1.21 -10.02 2.48
N GLY A 60 -1.47 -10.12 1.17
CA GLY A 60 -1.43 -8.98 0.27
C GLY A 60 -2.37 -7.85 0.74
N PRO A 61 -1.99 -6.57 0.55
CA PRO A 61 -2.75 -5.44 1.05
C PRO A 61 -4.16 -5.35 0.46
N HIS A 62 -4.34 -5.81 -0.78
CA HIS A 62 -5.63 -5.90 -1.45
C HIS A 62 -6.59 -6.90 -0.81
N VAL A 63 -6.07 -7.85 0.00
CA VAL A 63 -6.87 -8.81 0.76
C VAL A 63 -6.94 -8.41 2.24
N LEU A 64 -5.80 -8.47 2.91
CA LEU A 64 -5.70 -8.39 4.37
C LEU A 64 -6.11 -6.99 4.86
N PHE A 65 -5.46 -5.96 4.34
CA PHE A 65 -5.73 -4.58 4.72
C PHE A 65 -7.08 -4.10 4.18
N ALA A 66 -7.35 -4.30 2.88
CA ALA A 66 -8.59 -3.82 2.27
C ALA A 66 -9.84 -4.49 2.89
N GLY A 67 -9.78 -5.78 3.21
CA GLY A 67 -10.83 -6.50 3.94
C GLY A 67 -11.07 -5.92 5.32
N GLY A 68 -10.01 -5.65 6.09
CA GLY A 68 -10.10 -5.01 7.41
C GLY A 68 -10.69 -3.59 7.34
N ALA A 69 -10.26 -2.78 6.38
CA ALA A 69 -10.75 -1.41 6.21
C ALA A 69 -12.24 -1.37 5.83
N ALA A 70 -12.67 -2.27 4.94
CA ALA A 70 -14.09 -2.42 4.60
C ALA A 70 -14.93 -2.92 5.79
N ALA A 71 -14.39 -3.86 6.58
CA ALA A 71 -15.04 -4.35 7.79
C ALA A 71 -15.21 -3.24 8.85
N ALA A 72 -14.24 -2.34 9.00
CA ALA A 72 -14.36 -1.17 9.88
C ALA A 72 -15.50 -0.23 9.43
N ALA A 73 -15.62 0.01 8.12
CA ALA A 73 -16.72 0.78 7.56
C ALA A 73 -18.10 0.13 7.83
N TYR A 74 -18.21 -1.19 7.65
CA TYR A 74 -19.43 -1.93 7.98
C TYR A 74 -19.74 -1.92 9.47
N ALA A 75 -18.74 -2.13 10.34
CA ALA A 75 -18.90 -2.09 11.79
C ALA A 75 -19.44 -0.74 12.26
N ALA A 76 -18.99 0.36 11.66
CA ALA A 76 -19.51 1.69 11.92
C ALA A 76 -20.95 1.87 11.41
N TYR A 77 -21.25 1.36 10.22
CA TYR A 77 -22.60 1.40 9.66
C TYR A 77 -23.65 0.68 10.54
N ILE A 78 -23.30 -0.46 11.14
CA ILE A 78 -24.17 -1.18 12.08
C ILE A 78 -24.08 -0.66 13.53
N ARG A 79 -23.40 0.47 13.75
CA ARG A 79 -23.21 1.11 15.06
C ARG A 79 -22.54 0.21 16.10
N ALA A 80 -21.71 -0.73 15.66
CA ALA A 80 -20.83 -1.51 16.53
C ALA A 80 -19.49 -0.80 16.78
N HIS A 81 -19.10 0.10 15.89
CA HIS A 81 -17.84 0.84 15.95
C HIS A 81 -18.11 2.35 15.79
N ASP A 82 -17.37 3.18 16.50
CA ASP A 82 -17.63 4.62 16.54
C ASP A 82 -17.30 5.32 15.22
N SER A 83 -16.31 4.84 14.47
CA SER A 83 -15.85 5.48 13.25
C SER A 83 -15.30 4.47 12.25
N GLY A 84 -15.81 4.50 11.01
CA GLY A 84 -15.25 3.66 9.93
C GLY A 84 -13.86 4.10 9.48
N ARG A 85 -13.35 5.22 10.02
CA ARG A 85 -11.99 5.72 9.79
C ARG A 85 -10.99 5.14 10.79
N ASP A 86 -11.46 4.71 11.96
CA ASP A 86 -10.61 4.03 12.91
C ASP A 86 -10.39 2.60 12.41
N ILE A 87 -9.23 2.39 11.81
CA ILE A 87 -8.80 1.09 11.30
C ILE A 87 -7.78 0.41 12.21
N ALA A 88 -7.49 1.01 13.37
CA ALA A 88 -6.57 0.46 14.36
C ALA A 88 -7.29 -0.49 15.33
N GLN A 89 -8.58 -0.25 15.59
CA GLN A 89 -9.38 -1.08 16.49
C GLN A 89 -9.49 -2.54 16.02
N PRO A 90 -9.09 -3.53 16.84
CA PRO A 90 -9.31 -4.94 16.53
C PRO A 90 -10.80 -5.28 16.58
N LEU A 91 -11.42 -5.55 15.43
CA LEU A 91 -12.89 -5.68 15.36
C LEU A 91 -13.41 -6.99 15.95
N ILE A 92 -12.54 -7.97 16.22
CA ILE A 92 -12.89 -9.19 16.94
C ILE A 92 -13.41 -8.89 18.36
N SER A 93 -12.98 -7.76 18.95
CA SER A 93 -13.40 -7.32 20.29
C SER A 93 -14.90 -7.10 20.42
N TYR A 94 -15.59 -6.82 19.31
CA TYR A 94 -17.05 -6.61 19.31
C TYR A 94 -17.86 -7.89 19.41
N ASN A 95 -17.24 -9.07 19.30
CA ASN A 95 -17.91 -10.37 19.30
C ASN A 95 -19.11 -10.46 18.32
N ARG A 96 -18.96 -9.82 17.14
CA ARG A 96 -19.95 -9.83 16.06
C ARG A 96 -19.34 -10.41 14.79
N MET A 97 -19.53 -11.70 14.57
CA MET A 97 -18.88 -12.43 13.47
C MET A 97 -19.30 -11.97 12.07
N SER A 98 -20.43 -11.26 11.94
CA SER A 98 -20.80 -10.59 10.68
C SER A 98 -19.74 -9.60 10.21
N ILE A 99 -19.00 -8.96 11.12
CA ILE A 99 -17.92 -8.03 10.78
C ILE A 99 -16.75 -8.78 10.12
N LEU A 100 -16.37 -9.94 10.67
CA LEU A 100 -15.32 -10.79 10.10
C LEU A 100 -15.77 -11.40 8.76
N ALA A 101 -17.05 -11.75 8.63
CA ALA A 101 -17.62 -12.24 7.37
C ALA A 101 -17.57 -11.16 6.27
N VAL A 102 -17.80 -9.89 6.60
CA VAL A 102 -17.59 -8.77 5.66
C VAL A 102 -16.11 -8.64 5.29
N GLY A 103 -15.21 -8.74 6.27
CA GLY A 103 -13.77 -8.80 6.00
C GLY A 103 -13.42 -9.88 5.00
N ALA A 104 -13.92 -11.11 5.19
CA ALA A 104 -13.72 -12.21 4.26
C ALA A 104 -14.24 -11.91 2.85
N ALA A 105 -15.47 -11.43 2.73
CA ALA A 105 -16.07 -11.10 1.45
C ALA A 105 -15.27 -10.04 0.69
N PHE A 106 -14.80 -9.01 1.40
CA PHE A 106 -14.00 -7.93 0.80
C PHE A 106 -12.55 -8.35 0.52
N GLY A 107 -11.99 -9.30 1.28
CA GLY A 107 -10.72 -9.94 0.94
C GLY A 107 -10.80 -10.71 -0.38
N VAL A 108 -11.87 -11.49 -0.59
CA VAL A 108 -12.14 -12.16 -1.87
C VAL A 108 -12.34 -11.17 -3.01
N LEU A 109 -13.13 -10.11 -2.79
CA LEU A 109 -13.34 -9.05 -3.79
C LEU A 109 -12.00 -8.42 -4.20
N GLY A 110 -11.16 -8.07 -3.23
CA GLY A 110 -9.83 -7.53 -3.51
C GLY A 110 -8.95 -8.48 -4.29
N GLN A 111 -8.93 -9.78 -3.97
CA GLN A 111 -8.18 -10.77 -4.76
C GLN A 111 -8.68 -10.85 -6.22
N ILE A 112 -10.00 -10.79 -6.44
CA ILE A 112 -10.60 -10.79 -7.79
C ILE A 112 -10.17 -9.54 -8.56
N LEU A 113 -10.27 -8.36 -7.94
CA LEU A 113 -9.92 -7.09 -8.57
C LEU A 113 -8.42 -7.03 -8.90
N ALA A 114 -7.55 -7.38 -7.96
CA ALA A 114 -6.10 -7.41 -8.16
C ALA A 114 -5.71 -8.30 -9.34
N ARG A 115 -6.32 -9.48 -9.43
CA ARG A 115 -6.08 -10.39 -10.54
C ARG A 115 -6.60 -9.85 -11.88
N ALA A 116 -7.81 -9.29 -11.91
CA ALA A 116 -8.36 -8.69 -13.12
C ALA A 116 -7.51 -7.51 -13.62
N LEU A 117 -6.96 -6.71 -12.70
CA LEU A 117 -6.07 -5.60 -13.02
C LEU A 117 -4.69 -6.08 -13.48
N ALA A 118 -4.21 -7.22 -13.00
CA ALA A 118 -2.95 -7.81 -13.44
C ALA A 118 -2.96 -8.30 -14.90
N GLU A 119 -4.15 -8.50 -15.49
CA GLU A 119 -4.31 -8.84 -16.91
C GLU A 119 -4.16 -7.61 -17.84
N ILE A 120 -4.08 -6.38 -17.29
CA ILE A 120 -3.87 -5.19 -18.10
C ILE A 120 -2.49 -5.27 -18.77
N PRO A 121 -2.41 -5.16 -20.11
CA PRO A 121 -1.17 -5.37 -20.84
C PRO A 121 -0.04 -4.44 -20.38
N LYS A 122 1.15 -5.01 -20.27
CA LYS A 122 2.39 -4.23 -20.12
C LYS A 122 2.71 -3.54 -21.43
N VAL A 123 3.38 -2.40 -21.32
CA VAL A 123 3.92 -1.67 -22.47
C VAL A 123 5.41 -1.97 -22.58
N HIS A 124 6.00 -1.71 -23.74
CA HIS A 124 7.42 -1.96 -23.98
C HIS A 124 8.14 -0.65 -24.26
N THR A 125 9.37 -0.51 -23.76
CA THR A 125 10.27 0.60 -24.16
C THR A 125 10.70 0.45 -25.62
N ALA A 126 11.38 1.46 -26.18
CA ALA A 126 11.91 1.39 -27.54
C ALA A 126 12.93 0.25 -27.70
N VAL A 127 13.66 -0.07 -26.63
CA VAL A 127 14.59 -1.20 -26.54
C VAL A 127 13.93 -2.54 -26.15
N GLY A 128 12.60 -2.60 -26.05
CA GLY A 128 11.85 -3.84 -25.82
C GLY A 128 11.74 -4.30 -24.36
N ALA A 129 12.11 -3.47 -23.38
CA ALA A 129 11.95 -3.80 -21.97
C ALA A 129 10.48 -3.67 -21.55
N GLU A 130 9.95 -4.67 -20.84
CA GLU A 130 8.59 -4.61 -20.29
C GLU A 130 8.47 -3.54 -19.20
N VAL A 131 7.44 -2.71 -19.28
CA VAL A 131 7.08 -1.68 -18.32
C VAL A 131 5.67 -1.94 -17.81
N GLN A 132 5.57 -2.14 -16.50
CA GLN A 132 4.29 -2.24 -15.82
C GLN A 132 3.71 -0.82 -15.62
N VAL A 133 2.61 -0.49 -16.28
CA VAL A 133 2.02 0.87 -16.25
C VAL A 133 1.23 1.14 -14.96
N ILE A 134 0.69 0.09 -14.36
CA ILE A 134 -0.21 0.20 -13.21
C ILE A 134 0.23 -0.68 -12.05
N ASP A 135 -0.07 -0.23 -10.82
CA ASP A 135 0.00 -1.09 -9.64
C ASP A 135 -1.37 -1.73 -9.38
N ALA A 136 -1.51 -3.00 -9.78
CA ALA A 136 -2.76 -3.73 -9.68
C ALA A 136 -3.24 -3.91 -8.22
N LEU A 137 -2.31 -4.04 -7.26
CA LEU A 137 -2.65 -4.25 -5.86
C LEU A 137 -3.16 -2.95 -5.23
N ALA A 138 -2.46 -1.84 -5.46
CA ALA A 138 -2.86 -0.52 -4.98
C ALA A 138 -4.20 -0.10 -5.57
N ILE A 139 -4.41 -0.26 -6.88
CA ILE A 139 -5.70 0.04 -7.51
C ILE A 139 -6.80 -0.87 -6.94
N SER A 140 -6.52 -2.16 -6.70
CA SER A 140 -7.48 -3.04 -6.06
C SER A 140 -7.87 -2.56 -4.66
N VAL A 141 -6.92 -2.10 -3.84
CA VAL A 141 -7.22 -1.54 -2.50
C VAL A 141 -8.17 -0.35 -2.63
N VAL A 142 -7.88 0.57 -3.56
CA VAL A 142 -8.70 1.77 -3.81
C VAL A 142 -10.12 1.38 -4.25
N LEU A 143 -10.26 0.50 -5.23
CA LEU A 143 -11.56 0.07 -5.74
C LEU A 143 -12.39 -0.66 -4.67
N THR A 144 -11.78 -1.55 -3.90
CA THR A 144 -12.43 -2.23 -2.77
C THR A 144 -12.94 -1.23 -1.74
N ALA A 145 -12.14 -0.21 -1.40
CA ALA A 145 -12.54 0.83 -0.46
C ALA A 145 -13.67 1.72 -1.01
N LEU A 146 -13.67 2.01 -2.31
CA LEU A 146 -14.77 2.74 -2.97
C LEU A 146 -16.09 1.95 -2.95
N VAL A 147 -16.03 0.62 -3.14
CA VAL A 147 -17.21 -0.24 -2.99
C VAL A 147 -17.72 -0.19 -1.54
N ALA A 148 -16.84 -0.32 -0.54
CA ALA A 148 -17.24 -0.20 0.86
C ALA A 148 -17.85 1.18 1.17
N ALA A 149 -17.27 2.25 0.64
CA ALA A 149 -17.79 3.60 0.83
C ALA A 149 -19.19 3.78 0.21
N ALA A 150 -19.39 3.24 -1.00
CA ALA A 150 -20.67 3.23 -1.67
C ALA A 150 -21.73 2.38 -0.95
N LEU A 151 -21.34 1.39 -0.14
CA LEU A 151 -22.29 0.62 0.67
C LEU A 151 -22.60 1.31 2.00
N TRP A 152 -21.59 1.84 2.69
CA TRP A 152 -21.67 2.15 4.13
C TRP A 152 -21.27 3.56 4.53
N ALA A 153 -20.60 4.32 3.67
CA ALA A 153 -20.05 5.65 3.98
C ALA A 153 -20.41 6.73 2.95
N ARG A 154 -21.64 6.65 2.39
CA ARG A 154 -22.11 7.52 1.28
C ARG A 154 -22.18 9.01 1.59
N THR A 155 -22.37 9.36 2.86
CA THR A 155 -22.58 10.75 3.28
C THR A 155 -21.26 11.34 3.78
N PRO A 156 -20.83 12.50 3.25
CA PRO A 156 -19.63 13.15 3.74
C PRO A 156 -19.83 13.67 5.17
N ASN A 157 -18.73 13.78 5.91
CA ASN A 157 -18.68 14.52 7.16
C ASN A 157 -18.76 16.03 6.89
N SER A 158 -19.47 16.71 7.78
CA SER A 158 -19.58 18.17 7.81
C SER A 158 -18.21 18.81 8.05
N GLU A 159 -17.47 18.24 8.99
CA GLU A 159 -16.12 18.65 9.38
C GLU A 159 -15.05 17.89 8.61
N ARG A 160 -13.93 18.56 8.36
CA ARG A 160 -12.72 17.97 7.79
C ARG A 160 -11.89 17.39 8.94
N MET A 161 -11.54 16.12 8.85
CA MET A 161 -10.69 15.43 9.82
C MET A 161 -9.37 15.04 9.13
N PRO A 162 -8.24 15.64 9.48
CA PRO A 162 -6.93 15.20 8.98
C PRO A 162 -6.68 13.72 9.30
N TRP A 163 -6.01 13.01 8.40
CA TRP A 163 -5.73 11.58 8.59
C TRP A 163 -4.49 11.33 9.46
N VAL A 164 -3.45 12.15 9.31
CA VAL A 164 -2.21 12.11 10.09
C VAL A 164 -1.86 13.56 10.47
N PRO A 165 -2.33 14.07 11.63
CA PRO A 165 -2.23 15.49 11.96
C PRO A 165 -0.80 16.05 11.98
N TRP A 166 0.19 15.23 12.35
CA TRP A 166 1.61 15.61 12.35
C TRP A 166 2.31 15.50 10.98
N GLN A 167 1.60 15.03 9.95
CA GLN A 167 2.07 14.90 8.55
C GLN A 167 1.11 15.63 7.59
N HIS A 168 0.40 16.66 8.07
CA HIS A 168 -0.61 17.37 7.27
C HIS A 168 -0.07 18.65 6.63
N ASP A 169 0.59 19.51 7.41
CA ASP A 169 1.06 20.81 6.92
C ASP A 169 2.10 20.69 5.81
N ALA A 170 2.14 21.67 4.91
CA ALA A 170 3.01 21.66 3.73
C ALA A 170 4.48 21.40 4.09
N THR A 171 4.99 22.04 5.15
CA THR A 171 6.36 21.80 5.62
C THR A 171 6.56 20.34 6.07
N ALA A 172 5.62 19.76 6.82
CA ALA A 172 5.72 18.37 7.25
C ALA A 172 5.70 17.41 6.06
N VAL A 173 4.79 17.62 5.11
CA VAL A 173 4.67 16.80 3.88
C VAL A 173 5.94 16.86 3.05
N ILE A 174 6.48 18.07 2.82
CA ILE A 174 7.72 18.26 2.07
C ILE A 174 8.89 17.60 2.80
N THR A 175 9.05 17.87 4.10
CA THR A 175 10.17 17.31 4.88
C THR A 175 10.12 15.79 4.94
N ILE A 176 8.95 15.19 5.18
CA ILE A 176 8.80 13.73 5.25
C ILE A 176 8.96 13.09 3.87
N GLY A 177 8.47 13.73 2.80
CA GLY A 177 8.67 13.28 1.43
C GLY A 177 10.15 13.25 1.03
N LEU A 178 10.88 14.33 1.28
CA LEU A 178 12.32 14.42 1.04
C LEU A 178 13.11 13.42 1.89
N MET A 179 12.78 13.32 3.18
CA MET A 179 13.40 12.37 4.11
C MET A 179 13.20 10.92 3.64
N GLY A 180 11.95 10.53 3.33
CA GLY A 180 11.63 9.19 2.88
C GLY A 180 12.30 8.85 1.55
N GLY A 181 12.37 9.80 0.63
CA GLY A 181 13.10 9.64 -0.63
C GLY A 181 14.62 9.50 -0.44
N ALA A 182 15.22 10.30 0.45
CA ALA A 182 16.65 10.20 0.78
C ALA A 182 17.00 8.84 1.43
N VAL A 183 16.17 8.38 2.37
CA VAL A 183 16.30 7.04 2.98
C VAL A 183 16.18 5.97 1.90
N ALA A 184 15.18 6.05 1.03
CA ALA A 184 14.94 5.05 0.00
C ALA A 184 16.09 4.94 -1.00
N GLY A 185 16.60 6.07 -1.50
CA GLY A 185 17.74 6.08 -2.42
C GLY A 185 19.02 5.57 -1.77
N SER A 186 19.27 5.93 -0.51
CA SER A 186 20.45 5.47 0.23
C SER A 186 20.41 3.96 0.49
N VAL A 187 19.25 3.44 0.90
CA VAL A 187 19.07 1.99 1.11
C VAL A 187 19.13 1.23 -0.21
N TYR A 188 18.58 1.77 -1.30
CA TYR A 188 18.70 1.19 -2.64
C TYR A 188 20.17 1.01 -3.04
N LEU A 189 21.02 2.02 -2.82
CA LEU A 189 22.45 1.95 -3.11
C LEU A 189 23.20 0.98 -2.16
N ALA A 190 22.75 0.87 -0.91
CA ALA A 190 23.33 -0.05 0.07
C ALA A 190 22.92 -1.51 -0.14
N PHE A 191 21.83 -1.78 -0.87
CA PHE A 191 21.39 -3.13 -1.18
C PHE A 191 22.40 -3.86 -2.10
N PRO A 192 22.61 -5.18 -1.91
CA PRO A 192 23.44 -6.00 -2.80
C PRO A 192 23.03 -5.81 -4.26
N ALA A 193 24.01 -5.72 -5.16
CA ALA A 193 23.76 -5.35 -6.56
C ALA A 193 22.84 -6.36 -7.28
N ASP A 194 23.03 -7.64 -7.00
CA ASP A 194 22.23 -8.77 -7.48
C ASP A 194 20.82 -8.83 -6.89
N ALA A 195 20.61 -8.27 -5.70
CA ALA A 195 19.31 -8.22 -5.01
C ALA A 195 18.63 -6.85 -5.03
N ARG A 196 19.21 -5.86 -5.75
CA ARG A 196 18.80 -4.46 -5.63
C ARG A 196 17.36 -4.18 -6.09
N ALA A 197 16.83 -5.03 -6.97
CA ALA A 197 15.42 -5.01 -7.38
C ALA A 197 14.44 -5.22 -6.20
N MET A 198 14.88 -5.82 -5.09
CA MET A 198 14.06 -6.03 -3.89
C MET A 198 14.04 -4.84 -2.93
N ALA A 199 14.98 -3.91 -3.05
CA ALA A 199 15.10 -2.76 -2.14
C ALA A 199 13.79 -1.93 -2.02
N PRO A 200 13.03 -1.64 -3.10
CA PRO A 200 11.79 -0.88 -2.98
C PRO A 200 10.72 -1.61 -2.14
N LEU A 201 10.60 -2.92 -2.32
CA LEU A 201 9.66 -3.75 -1.56
C LEU A 201 10.10 -3.92 -0.11
N PHE A 202 11.40 -4.10 0.13
CA PHE A 202 11.95 -4.14 1.49
C PHE A 202 11.63 -2.84 2.25
N LEU A 203 11.84 -1.70 1.62
CA LEU A 203 11.54 -0.38 2.19
C LEU A 203 10.04 -0.15 2.42
N TYR A 204 9.20 -0.63 1.51
CA TYR A 204 7.74 -0.65 1.70
C TYR A 204 7.37 -1.45 2.97
N GLY A 205 7.92 -2.65 3.10
CA GLY A 205 7.73 -3.50 4.27
C GLY A 205 8.19 -2.84 5.57
N MET A 206 9.42 -2.30 5.59
CA MET A 206 9.96 -1.58 6.76
C MET A 206 9.07 -0.39 7.18
N SER A 207 8.62 0.40 6.21
CA SER A 207 7.69 1.51 6.49
C SER A 207 6.31 1.05 6.96
N ALA A 208 5.84 -0.13 6.52
CA ALA A 208 4.61 -0.73 7.01
C ALA A 208 4.76 -1.22 8.46
N VAL A 209 5.90 -1.82 8.82
CA VAL A 209 6.20 -2.25 10.19
C VAL A 209 6.15 -1.08 11.18
N THR A 210 6.64 0.09 10.79
CA THR A 210 6.62 1.27 11.69
C THR A 210 5.20 1.71 12.07
N LEU A 211 4.18 1.37 11.27
CA LEU A 211 2.78 1.72 11.58
C LEU A 211 2.22 0.98 12.79
N LEU A 212 2.93 -0.04 13.30
CA LEU A 212 2.60 -0.66 14.58
C LEU A 212 2.61 0.37 15.72
N ALA A 213 3.43 1.43 15.63
CA ALA A 213 3.38 2.53 16.59
C ALA A 213 2.02 3.23 16.63
N LEU A 214 1.33 3.39 15.49
CA LEU A 214 -0.01 3.97 15.43
C LEU A 214 -1.05 3.10 16.12
N VAL A 215 -0.90 1.77 16.03
CA VAL A 215 -1.76 0.80 16.73
C VAL A 215 -1.66 0.99 18.25
N PHE A 216 -0.47 1.36 18.75
CA PHE A 216 -0.23 1.70 20.15
C PHE A 216 -0.49 3.18 20.50
N GLY A 217 -1.14 3.93 19.60
CA GLY A 217 -1.48 5.34 19.81
C GLY A 217 -0.28 6.29 19.83
N LYS A 218 0.85 5.90 19.22
CA LYS A 218 2.06 6.73 19.11
C LYS A 218 2.19 7.30 17.70
N ALA A 219 2.52 8.59 17.62
CA ALA A 219 2.79 9.25 16.35
C ALA A 219 4.04 8.69 15.69
N VAL A 220 3.96 8.44 14.39
CA VAL A 220 5.05 7.97 13.51
C VAL A 220 4.76 8.49 12.10
N PRO A 221 5.78 8.80 11.27
CA PRO A 221 5.53 9.15 9.88
C PRO A 221 4.98 7.94 9.10
N VAL A 222 4.02 8.19 8.22
CA VAL A 222 3.46 7.19 7.31
C VAL A 222 4.20 7.29 5.98
N THR A 223 5.11 6.35 5.72
CA THR A 223 6.10 6.49 4.64
C THR A 223 6.08 5.40 3.58
N HIS A 224 5.30 4.34 3.70
CA HIS A 224 5.38 3.21 2.75
C HIS A 224 5.03 3.58 1.31
N HIS A 225 4.09 4.52 1.10
CA HIS A 225 3.81 5.10 -0.21
C HIS A 225 4.88 6.09 -0.67
N ILE A 226 5.77 6.56 0.19
CA ILE A 226 6.89 7.44 -0.15
C ILE A 226 8.09 6.59 -0.57
N THR A 227 8.46 5.63 0.29
CA THR A 227 9.68 4.84 0.12
C THR A 227 9.58 3.84 -1.03
N LEU A 228 8.40 3.28 -1.31
CA LEU A 228 8.18 2.37 -2.43
C LEU A 228 8.46 3.05 -3.79
N PRO A 229 7.72 4.10 -4.21
CA PRO A 229 7.97 4.76 -5.48
C PRO A 229 9.33 5.46 -5.52
N ALA A 230 9.86 5.94 -4.39
CA ALA A 230 11.23 6.46 -4.34
C ALA A 230 12.28 5.39 -4.66
N GLY A 231 12.15 4.18 -4.10
CA GLY A 231 13.02 3.05 -4.42
C GLY A 231 12.87 2.59 -5.88
N LEU A 232 11.63 2.57 -6.40
CA LEU A 232 11.38 2.24 -7.80
C LEU A 232 12.03 3.27 -8.75
N ALA A 233 11.90 4.57 -8.45
CA ALA A 233 12.55 5.63 -9.21
C ALA A 233 14.08 5.52 -9.19
N ALA A 234 14.66 5.17 -8.04
CA ALA A 234 16.09 4.87 -7.93
C ALA A 234 16.50 3.73 -8.87
N GLY A 235 15.70 2.66 -8.93
CA GLY A 235 15.90 1.54 -9.84
C GLY A 235 15.83 1.90 -11.31
N ILE A 236 14.85 2.71 -11.71
CA ILE A 236 14.69 3.18 -13.09
C ILE A 236 15.94 3.96 -13.55
N ILE A 237 16.47 4.85 -12.71
CA ILE A 237 17.68 5.63 -13.06
C ILE A 237 18.95 4.76 -12.99
N ALA A 238 19.06 3.87 -12.01
CA ALA A 238 20.19 2.96 -11.88
C ALA A 238 20.35 2.01 -13.09
N ALA A 239 19.28 1.74 -13.84
CA ALA A 239 19.37 0.97 -15.09
C ALA A 239 20.14 1.69 -16.21
N HIS A 240 20.38 3.00 -16.07
CA HIS A 240 21.00 3.85 -17.10
C HIS A 240 22.30 4.51 -16.61
N THR A 241 22.60 4.50 -15.31
CA THR A 241 23.81 5.10 -14.75
C THR A 241 24.20 4.51 -13.40
N ASP A 242 25.51 4.42 -13.14
CA ASP A 242 26.07 4.08 -11.83
C ASP A 242 26.35 5.31 -10.95
N HIS A 243 26.09 6.52 -11.45
CA HIS A 243 26.33 7.75 -10.69
C HIS A 243 25.30 7.92 -9.57
N ALA A 244 25.74 7.65 -8.34
CA ALA A 244 24.91 7.72 -7.13
C ALA A 244 24.08 9.01 -6.99
N ILE A 245 24.60 10.16 -7.43
CA ILE A 245 23.89 11.44 -7.34
C ILE A 245 22.55 11.41 -8.08
N TRP A 246 22.49 10.84 -9.28
CA TRP A 246 21.25 10.82 -10.08
C TRP A 246 20.23 9.83 -9.53
N ILE A 247 20.70 8.69 -9.00
CA ILE A 247 19.88 7.69 -8.31
C ILE A 247 19.23 8.31 -7.06
N LEU A 248 20.02 9.04 -6.26
CA LEU A 248 19.54 9.71 -5.05
C LEU A 248 18.56 10.85 -5.36
N VAL A 249 18.86 11.68 -6.37
CA VAL A 249 17.97 12.77 -6.78
C VAL A 249 16.62 12.23 -7.24
N ALA A 250 16.60 11.16 -8.04
CA ALA A 250 15.36 10.55 -8.50
C ALA A 250 14.52 9.99 -7.34
N ALA A 251 15.16 9.32 -6.38
CA ALA A 251 14.48 8.82 -5.18
C ALA A 251 13.88 9.96 -4.33
N VAL A 252 14.62 11.05 -4.12
CA VAL A 252 14.17 12.22 -3.36
C VAL A 252 12.98 12.92 -4.04
N VAL A 253 13.07 13.13 -5.36
CA VAL A 253 11.98 13.75 -6.13
C VAL A 253 10.72 12.88 -6.12
N ALA A 254 10.85 11.57 -6.38
CA ALA A 254 9.71 10.66 -6.37
C ALA A 254 9.08 10.52 -4.96
N GLY A 255 9.90 10.53 -3.90
CA GLY A 255 9.41 10.55 -2.52
C GLY A 255 8.59 11.80 -2.20
N LEU A 256 9.08 12.98 -2.60
CA LEU A 256 8.35 14.24 -2.45
C LEU A 256 7.02 14.23 -3.22
N VAL A 257 7.05 13.85 -4.50
CA VAL A 257 5.83 13.80 -5.33
C VAL A 257 4.81 12.85 -4.71
N SER A 258 5.22 11.66 -4.29
CA SER A 258 4.31 10.69 -3.68
C SER A 258 3.68 11.20 -2.38
N ALA A 259 4.45 11.87 -1.52
CA ALA A 259 3.94 12.49 -0.29
C ALA A 259 2.87 13.56 -0.60
N VAL A 260 3.11 14.41 -1.61
CA VAL A 260 2.16 15.44 -2.05
C VAL A 260 0.89 14.83 -2.63
N VAL A 261 1.01 13.75 -3.42
CA VAL A 261 -0.14 13.06 -4.01
C VAL A 261 -1.03 12.45 -2.91
N ALA A 262 -0.42 11.77 -1.92
CA ALA A 262 -1.16 11.20 -0.80
C ALA A 262 -1.90 12.28 -0.02
N GLU A 263 -1.21 13.37 0.33
CA GLU A 263 -1.83 14.47 1.07
C GLU A 263 -2.92 15.18 0.26
N GLY A 264 -2.73 15.33 -1.06
CA GLY A 264 -3.75 15.86 -1.97
C GLY A 264 -5.02 15.03 -1.95
N TRP A 265 -4.91 13.70 -2.04
CA TRP A 265 -6.05 12.80 -1.89
C TRP A 265 -6.71 12.91 -0.51
N ALA A 266 -5.88 12.98 0.54
CA ALA A 266 -6.39 13.10 1.90
C ALA A 266 -7.27 14.36 2.05
N ARG A 267 -6.79 15.51 1.58
CA ARG A 267 -7.50 16.80 1.63
C ARG A 267 -8.73 16.86 0.74
N LEU A 268 -8.70 16.23 -0.43
CA LEU A 268 -9.81 16.29 -1.38
C LEU A 268 -10.93 15.31 -1.02
N VAL A 269 -10.60 14.14 -0.48
CA VAL A 269 -11.54 13.03 -0.32
C VAL A 269 -11.59 12.54 1.12
N LEU A 270 -10.48 12.06 1.68
CA LEU A 270 -10.50 11.36 2.97
C LEU A 270 -10.98 12.25 4.12
N GLU A 271 -10.58 13.52 4.16
CA GLU A 271 -10.94 14.44 5.25
C GLU A 271 -12.45 14.53 5.49
N ARG A 272 -13.25 14.39 4.43
CA ARG A 272 -14.72 14.38 4.52
C ARG A 272 -15.32 12.98 4.43
N CYS A 273 -14.52 11.93 4.26
CA CYS A 273 -15.05 10.57 4.21
C CYS A 273 -15.35 10.05 5.62
N ARG A 274 -16.40 9.22 5.74
CA ARG A 274 -16.80 8.52 6.97
C ARG A 274 -16.08 7.18 7.16
N MET A 275 -15.29 6.76 6.19
CA MET A 275 -14.42 5.60 6.30
C MET A 275 -12.99 5.91 5.87
N HIS A 276 -12.07 4.98 6.13
CA HIS A 276 -10.69 5.09 5.68
C HIS A 276 -10.57 4.77 4.18
N LEU A 277 -10.60 5.81 3.34
CA LEU A 277 -10.17 5.75 1.94
C LEU A 277 -8.67 6.05 1.87
N ASP A 278 -7.87 5.00 1.80
CA ASP A 278 -6.42 5.02 2.04
C ASP A 278 -5.63 5.94 1.07
N PRO A 279 -5.07 7.08 1.55
CA PRO A 279 -4.26 7.97 0.71
C PRO A 279 -2.96 7.34 0.20
N PRO A 280 -2.24 6.52 0.99
CA PRO A 280 -1.09 5.76 0.50
C PRO A 280 -1.39 4.87 -0.71
N ALA A 281 -2.46 4.09 -0.72
CA ALA A 281 -2.84 3.26 -1.85
C ALA A 281 -3.10 4.11 -3.11
N VAL A 282 -3.77 5.26 -2.97
CA VAL A 282 -4.00 6.18 -4.09
C VAL A 282 -2.68 6.76 -4.61
N ALA A 283 -1.76 7.15 -3.72
CA ALA A 283 -0.45 7.64 -4.12
C ALA A 283 0.34 6.58 -4.91
N ILE A 284 0.38 5.33 -4.44
CA ILE A 284 1.06 4.24 -5.16
C ILE A 284 0.40 4.01 -6.54
N ALA A 285 -0.94 3.98 -6.60
CA ALA A 285 -1.68 3.81 -7.84
C ALA A 285 -1.43 4.92 -8.87
N ILE A 286 -1.20 6.17 -8.42
CA ILE A 286 -0.88 7.32 -9.29
C ILE A 286 0.61 7.35 -9.63
N MET A 287 1.49 7.00 -8.70
CA MET A 287 2.94 6.99 -8.93
C MET A 287 3.35 5.92 -9.94
N ALA A 288 2.66 4.77 -9.99
CA ALA A 288 2.95 3.71 -10.96
C ALA A 288 2.97 4.19 -12.43
N PRO A 289 1.90 4.83 -12.97
CA PRO A 289 1.94 5.34 -14.33
C PRO A 289 2.93 6.50 -14.51
N LEU A 290 3.15 7.34 -13.49
CA LEU A 290 4.15 8.41 -13.57
C LEU A 290 5.57 7.84 -13.73
N LEU A 291 5.91 6.81 -12.95
CA LEU A 291 7.20 6.14 -13.06
C LEU A 291 7.33 5.34 -14.36
N ALA A 292 6.24 4.73 -14.84
CA ALA A 292 6.23 4.08 -16.14
C ALA A 292 6.53 5.07 -17.27
N LEU A 293 6.00 6.30 -17.22
CA LEU A 293 6.33 7.35 -18.19
C LEU A 293 7.81 7.75 -18.14
N VAL A 294 8.39 7.84 -16.94
CA VAL A 294 9.83 8.11 -16.78
C VAL A 294 10.66 6.97 -17.38
N GLN A 295 10.28 5.72 -17.13
CA GLN A 295 10.96 4.54 -17.67
C GLN A 295 10.86 4.46 -19.19
N LEU A 296 9.69 4.80 -19.77
CA LEU A 296 9.49 4.87 -21.22
C LEU A 296 10.29 5.99 -21.88
N GLY A 297 10.44 7.14 -21.22
CA GLY A 297 11.23 8.26 -21.74
C GLY A 297 12.74 8.11 -21.58
N ALA A 298 13.19 7.21 -20.70
CA ALA A 298 14.60 6.95 -20.45
C ALA A 298 15.21 5.88 -21.36
N GLY A 299 14.38 5.00 -21.96
CA GLY A 299 14.82 3.87 -22.80
C GLY A 299 14.30 3.88 -24.23
#